data_AF-A0A6H9YHB6-F1
#
_entry.id   AF-A0A6H9YHB6-F1
#
_cell.length_a   1.000
_cell.length_b   1.000
_cell.length_c   1.000
_cell.angle_alpha   90.00
_cell.angle_beta   90.00
_cell.angle_gamma   90.00
#
_symmetry.space_group_name_H-M   'P 1'
#
loop_
_entity.id
_entity.type
_entity.pdbx_description
1 polymer ?
#
loop_
_entity_poly.entity_id
_entity_poly.type
_entity_poly.pdbx_seq_one_letter_code
_entity_poly.pdbx_strand_id
1 'polypeptide(L)'
;MSASSYISNQGAVGVGVMYEWRGTGNLYAQGLYDKVLPVGQRTDCAAGFGWSQARGYYIGPGWCAQLKTTNARGEWYTYDIVRSGQRARPSLGRTIERWEVNPVSCV
;
A
#
# COMPACT_ATOMS: atom_id res chain seq x y z
N MET A 1 6.43 -2.67 -21.02
CA MET A 1 6.22 -1.47 -20.19
C MET A 1 6.00 -1.94 -18.75
N SER A 2 6.85 -1.55 -17.80
CA SER A 2 6.64 -1.86 -16.39
C SER A 2 5.47 -1.01 -15.90
N ALA A 3 4.36 -1.67 -15.58
CA ALA A 3 3.20 -1.01 -14.98
C ALA A 3 3.60 -0.43 -13.63
N SER A 4 3.51 0.90 -13.46
CA SER A 4 3.88 1.56 -12.20
C SER A 4 2.71 1.43 -11.23
N SER A 5 2.92 0.80 -10.09
CA SER A 5 1.86 0.63 -9.10
C SER A 5 2.37 0.82 -7.68
N TYR A 6 2.53 2.09 -7.30
CA TYR A 6 3.12 2.48 -6.04
C TYR A 6 2.09 2.53 -4.90
N ILE A 7 2.60 2.44 -3.68
CA ILE A 7 1.90 2.82 -2.45
C ILE A 7 2.50 4.12 -1.89
N SER A 8 1.62 5.02 -1.48
CA SER A 8 1.85 6.27 -0.77
C SER A 8 1.34 6.15 0.66
N ASN A 9 2.06 6.69 1.63
CA ASN A 9 1.60 6.79 3.01
C ASN A 9 1.41 8.27 3.36
N GLN A 10 0.16 8.73 3.43
CA GLN A 10 -0.24 10.07 3.86
C GLN A 10 -0.97 10.03 5.21
N GLY A 11 -0.88 8.91 5.94
CA GLY A 11 -1.51 8.73 7.25
C GLY A 11 -0.63 9.22 8.40
N ALA A 12 -0.88 8.68 9.60
CA ALA A 12 -0.24 9.15 10.83
C ALA A 12 0.99 8.33 11.26
N VAL A 13 1.10 7.08 10.82
CA VAL A 13 2.19 6.16 11.22
C VAL A 13 2.80 5.46 10.02
N GLY A 14 3.97 4.85 10.22
CA GLY A 14 4.63 4.06 9.19
C GLY A 14 3.76 2.90 8.69
N VAL A 15 3.85 2.60 7.41
CA VAL A 15 3.12 1.50 6.75
C VAL A 15 4.12 0.44 6.31
N GLY A 16 3.93 -0.80 6.72
CA GLY A 16 4.71 -1.90 6.15
C GLY A 16 4.32 -2.06 4.68
N VAL A 17 5.29 -2.17 3.78
CA VAL A 17 5.07 -2.37 2.35
C VAL A 17 5.85 -3.58 1.85
N MET A 18 5.30 -4.25 0.84
CA MET A 18 5.90 -5.41 0.19
C MET A 18 6.14 -5.06 -1.29
N TYR A 19 7.36 -5.26 -1.77
CA TYR A 19 7.69 -5.04 -3.17
C TYR A 19 6.95 -6.05 -4.06
N GLU A 20 6.96 -7.32 -3.65
CA GLU A 20 6.27 -8.43 -4.30
C GLU A 20 5.38 -9.18 -3.30
N TRP A 21 4.28 -9.78 -3.75
CA TRP A 21 3.50 -10.68 -2.89
C TRP A 21 4.07 -12.09 -3.01
N ARG A 22 5.08 -12.40 -2.20
CA ARG A 22 5.78 -13.70 -2.18
C ARG A 22 5.17 -14.59 -1.11
N GLY A 23 3.97 -15.10 -1.34
CA GLY A 23 3.25 -15.91 -0.36
C GLY A 23 2.27 -16.89 -1.00
N THR A 24 2.06 -18.04 -0.37
CA THR A 24 0.92 -18.94 -0.65
C THR A 24 -0.29 -18.47 0.18
N GLY A 25 -1.35 -18.00 -0.48
CA GLY A 25 -2.54 -17.47 0.19
C GLY A 25 -2.32 -16.09 0.83
N ASN A 26 -2.82 -15.90 2.06
CA ASN A 26 -2.80 -14.62 2.79
C ASN A 26 -1.54 -14.39 3.65
N LEU A 27 -0.49 -15.22 3.50
CA LEU A 27 0.72 -15.18 4.31
C LEU A 27 1.94 -14.80 3.47
N TYR A 28 2.53 -13.64 3.76
CA TYR A 28 3.80 -13.24 3.17
C TYR A 28 4.94 -14.13 3.71
N ALA A 29 5.70 -14.77 2.83
CA ALA A 29 6.64 -15.84 3.20
C ALA A 29 7.91 -15.35 3.93
N GLN A 30 8.15 -14.04 3.96
CA GLN A 30 9.39 -13.43 4.49
C GLN A 30 9.16 -12.58 5.75
N GLY A 31 8.00 -12.71 6.41
CA GLY A 31 7.62 -11.93 7.60
C GLY A 31 6.34 -11.14 7.38
N LEU A 32 6.22 -9.96 8.02
CA LEU A 32 5.00 -9.14 7.91
C LEU A 32 5.04 -8.11 6.77
N TYR A 33 6.23 -7.73 6.28
CA TYR A 33 6.46 -6.77 5.19
C TYR A 33 7.98 -6.70 4.87
N ASP A 34 8.36 -6.06 3.76
CA ASP A 34 9.76 -5.87 3.36
C ASP A 34 10.41 -4.63 3.99
N LYS A 35 9.69 -3.50 3.96
CA LYS A 35 10.15 -2.21 4.49
C LYS A 35 9.01 -1.43 5.12
N VAL A 36 9.33 -0.52 6.04
CA VAL A 36 8.36 0.46 6.56
C VAL A 36 8.46 1.74 5.74
N LEU A 37 7.39 2.08 5.01
CA LEU A 37 7.23 3.34 4.32
C LEU A 37 6.90 4.46 5.32
N PRO A 38 7.78 5.48 5.47
CA PRO A 38 7.53 6.60 6.37
C PRO A 38 6.31 7.43 5.93
N VAL A 39 5.76 8.20 6.87
CA VAL A 39 4.69 9.16 6.57
C VAL A 39 5.19 10.21 5.57
N GLY A 40 4.33 10.59 4.63
CA GLY A 40 4.61 11.55 3.56
C GLY A 40 5.37 10.95 2.37
N GLN A 41 5.73 9.67 2.41
CA GLN A 41 6.54 9.04 1.36
C GLN A 41 5.74 8.18 0.39
N ARG A 42 6.35 7.94 -0.77
CA ARG A 42 5.88 7.00 -1.79
C ARG A 42 6.97 5.99 -2.12
N THR A 43 6.57 4.74 -2.27
CA THR A 43 7.47 3.62 -2.61
C THR A 43 8.30 3.86 -3.88
N ASP A 44 7.76 4.55 -4.89
CA ASP A 44 8.42 4.78 -6.19
C ASP A 44 9.37 5.98 -6.22
N CYS A 45 9.33 6.86 -5.23
CA CYS A 45 10.32 7.91 -5.09
C CYS A 45 11.63 7.35 -4.54
N ALA A 46 12.77 7.96 -4.90
CA ALA A 46 14.08 7.58 -4.38
C ALA A 46 14.16 7.69 -2.83
N ALA A 47 13.51 8.70 -2.25
CA ALA A 47 13.39 8.88 -0.80
C ALA A 47 12.44 7.88 -0.13
N GLY A 48 11.55 7.23 -0.90
CA GLY A 48 10.85 6.04 -0.48
C GLY A 48 11.79 4.86 -0.61
N PHE A 49 11.72 4.13 -1.73
CA PHE A 49 12.60 2.97 -1.99
C PHE A 49 13.02 2.81 -3.46
N GLY A 50 12.58 3.69 -4.36
CA GLY A 50 12.79 3.53 -5.81
C GLY A 50 12.03 2.33 -6.40
N TRP A 51 10.99 1.86 -5.73
CA TRP A 51 10.19 0.72 -6.15
C TRP A 51 9.10 1.16 -7.13
N SER A 52 9.24 0.81 -8.41
CA SER A 52 8.20 1.09 -9.42
C SER A 52 6.86 0.38 -9.11
N GLN A 53 6.89 -0.61 -8.22
CA GLN A 53 5.70 -1.31 -7.75
C GLN A 53 5.80 -1.66 -6.26
N ALA A 54 4.65 -1.70 -5.59
CA ALA A 54 4.49 -2.34 -4.29
C ALA A 54 3.21 -3.19 -4.34
N ARG A 55 3.31 -4.48 -4.02
CA ARG A 55 2.23 -5.47 -4.21
C ARG A 55 1.44 -5.76 -2.96
N GLY A 56 1.89 -5.30 -1.80
CA GLY A 56 1.20 -5.52 -0.53
C GLY A 56 1.53 -4.45 0.47
N TYR A 57 0.72 -4.40 1.52
CA TYR A 57 0.91 -3.54 2.67
C TYR A 57 0.56 -4.26 3.97
N TYR A 58 1.08 -3.75 5.07
CA TYR A 58 0.84 -4.21 6.42
C TYR A 58 0.52 -3.02 7.33
N ILE A 59 -0.56 -3.18 8.09
CA ILE A 59 -1.02 -2.22 9.09
C ILE A 59 -0.86 -2.84 10.48
N GLY A 60 -0.14 -2.13 11.35
CA GLY A 60 0.11 -2.57 12.72
C GLY A 60 -1.17 -2.67 13.56
N PRO A 61 -1.16 -3.45 14.64
CA PRO A 61 -2.27 -3.51 15.59
C PRO A 61 -2.66 -2.13 16.12
N GLY A 62 -3.95 -1.92 16.39
CA GLY A 62 -4.48 -0.63 16.87
C GLY A 62 -4.80 0.38 15.78
N TRP A 63 -4.49 0.07 14.51
CA TRP A 63 -4.77 0.92 13.35
C TRP A 63 -5.63 0.21 12.31
N CYS A 64 -6.40 1.02 11.58
CA CYS A 64 -7.08 0.64 10.35
C CYS A 64 -6.41 1.38 9.19
N ALA A 65 -6.59 0.92 7.96
CA ALA A 65 -6.14 1.67 6.78
C ALA A 65 -7.34 2.17 5.99
N GLN A 66 -7.39 3.49 5.80
CA GLN A 66 -8.19 4.06 4.73
C GLN A 66 -7.40 3.90 3.42
N LEU A 67 -7.95 3.12 2.50
CA LEU A 67 -7.38 2.92 1.18
C LEU A 67 -7.98 3.95 0.24
N LYS A 68 -7.13 4.72 -0.44
CA LYS A 68 -7.57 5.59 -1.54
C LYS A 68 -6.89 5.21 -2.83
N THR A 69 -7.60 5.40 -3.93
CA THR A 69 -7.06 5.22 -5.27
C THR A 69 -7.74 6.17 -6.25
N THR A 70 -7.30 6.16 -7.50
CA THR A 70 -7.84 7.01 -8.56
C THR A 70 -8.81 6.23 -9.45
N ASN A 71 -9.92 6.85 -9.85
CA ASN A 71 -10.82 6.29 -10.88
C ASN A 71 -10.20 6.42 -12.29
N ALA A 72 -10.92 6.03 -13.34
CA ALA A 72 -10.43 6.10 -14.72
C ALA A 72 -10.17 7.53 -15.21
N ARG A 73 -10.76 8.54 -14.56
CA ARG A 73 -10.55 9.97 -14.83
C ARG A 73 -9.38 10.56 -14.03
N GLY A 74 -8.74 9.76 -13.18
CA GLY A 74 -7.65 10.21 -12.31
C GLY A 74 -8.09 10.86 -11.00
N GLU A 75 -9.38 10.85 -10.70
CA GLU A 75 -9.94 11.45 -9.48
C GLU A 75 -9.77 10.51 -8.29
N TRP A 76 -9.29 11.03 -7.16
CA TRP A 76 -9.12 10.27 -5.94
C TRP A 76 -10.46 9.97 -5.26
N TYR A 77 -10.62 8.73 -4.79
CA TYR A 77 -11.75 8.30 -3.99
C TYR A 77 -11.31 7.31 -2.91
N THR A 78 -12.11 7.17 -1.85
CA THR A 78 -11.93 6.12 -0.84
C THR A 78 -12.38 4.80 -1.43
N TYR A 79 -11.44 3.86 -1.54
CA TYR A 79 -11.68 2.51 -2.04
C TYR A 79 -12.28 1.61 -0.96
N ASP A 80 -11.69 1.61 0.24
CA ASP A 80 -12.11 0.76 1.35
C ASP A 80 -11.53 1.27 2.69
N ILE A 81 -12.04 0.77 3.81
CA ILE A 81 -11.43 0.89 5.14
C ILE A 81 -11.21 -0.51 5.70
N VAL A 82 -9.94 -0.89 5.82
CA VAL A 82 -9.56 -2.25 6.22
C VAL A 82 -8.94 -2.28 7.60
N ARG A 83 -9.23 -3.35 8.36
CA ARG A 83 -8.58 -3.62 9.66
C ARG A 83 -7.10 -3.94 9.50
N SER A 84 -6.37 -3.86 10.62
CA SER A 84 -4.96 -4.22 10.76
C SER A 84 -4.61 -5.59 10.16
N GLY A 85 -3.34 -5.76 9.80
CA GLY A 85 -2.80 -6.98 9.21
C GLY A 85 -2.19 -6.75 7.83
N GLN A 86 -1.68 -7.83 7.25
CA GLN A 86 -1.13 -7.83 5.88
C GLN A 86 -2.22 -8.07 4.84
N ARG A 87 -2.12 -7.37 3.72
CA ARG A 87 -3.02 -7.51 2.59
C ARG A 87 -2.29 -7.32 1.29
N ALA A 88 -2.67 -8.11 0.29
CA ALA A 88 -2.31 -7.81 -1.08
C ALA A 88 -2.96 -6.48 -1.46
N ARG A 89 -2.20 -5.64 -2.15
CA ARG A 89 -2.74 -4.44 -2.75
C ARG A 89 -3.76 -4.86 -3.83
N PRO A 90 -5.00 -4.36 -3.80
CA PRO A 90 -5.96 -4.65 -4.86
C PRO A 90 -5.41 -4.24 -6.23
N SER A 91 -5.70 -5.06 -7.24
CA SER A 91 -5.43 -4.73 -8.64
C SER A 91 -6.68 -4.09 -9.23
N LEU A 92 -6.51 -2.97 -9.93
CA LEU A 92 -7.56 -2.31 -10.72
C LEU A 92 -7.50 -2.73 -12.20
N GLY A 93 -6.53 -3.58 -12.57
CA GLY A 93 -6.32 -4.02 -13.95
C GLY A 93 -5.76 -2.93 -14.86
N ARG A 94 -5.08 -1.92 -14.31
CA ARG A 94 -4.57 -0.76 -15.07
C ARG A 94 -3.06 -0.76 -15.17
N THR A 95 -2.52 -0.16 -16.24
CA THR A 95 -1.07 0.00 -16.45
C THR A 95 -0.43 0.90 -15.40
N ILE A 96 -1.18 1.85 -14.83
CA ILE A 96 -0.72 2.69 -13.73
C ILE A 96 -1.78 2.67 -12.63
N GLU A 97 -1.36 2.34 -11.41
CA GLU A 97 -2.22 2.31 -10.25
C GLU A 97 -1.60 3.13 -9.11
N ARG A 98 -2.39 4.03 -8.55
CA ARG A 98 -1.96 4.91 -7.47
C ARG A 98 -2.70 4.50 -6.23
N TRP A 99 -1.98 4.16 -5.17
CA TRP A 99 -2.59 3.78 -3.91
C TRP A 99 -2.09 4.67 -2.80
N GLU A 100 -3.00 5.20 -2.00
CA GLU A 100 -2.69 5.66 -0.65
C GLU A 100 -3.18 4.61 0.33
N VAL A 101 -2.28 4.20 1.21
CA VAL A 101 -2.57 3.34 2.35
C VAL A 101 -2.33 4.21 3.57
N ASN A 102 -3.40 4.76 4.14
CA ASN A 102 -3.31 5.77 5.20
C ASN A 102 -3.78 5.15 6.52
N PRO A 103 -2.86 4.89 7.47
CA PRO A 103 -3.24 4.46 8.81
C PRO A 103 -4.10 5.52 9.51
N VAL A 104 -5.25 5.09 10.00
CA VAL A 104 -6.22 5.86 10.77
C VAL A 104 -6.63 5.08 12.02
N SER A 105 -7.11 5.77 13.06
CA SER A 105 -7.68 5.09 14.23
C SER A 105 -8.85 4.21 13.77
N CYS A 106 -8.90 2.95 14.22
CA CYS A 106 -10.09 2.16 14.04
C CYS A 106 -11.23 2.79 14.86
N VAL A 107 -12.38 3.02 14.23
CA VAL A 107 -13.62 3.47 14.88
C VAL A 107 -14.43 2.26 15.32
#